data_AF-A0A3A4ZUT9-F1
#
_entry.id   AF-A0A3A4ZUT9-F1
#
_cell.length_a   1.000
_cell.length_b   1.000
_cell.length_c   1.000
_cell.angle_alpha   90.00
_cell.angle_beta   90.00
_cell.angle_gamma   90.00
#
_symmetry.space_group_name_H-M   'P 1'
#
loop_
_entity.id
_entity.type
_entity.pdbx_description
1 polymer ?
#
loop_
_entity_poly.entity_id
_entity_poly.type
_entity_poly.pdbx_seq_one_letter_code
_entity_poly.pdbx_strand_id
1 'polypeptide(L)'
;MKKINSYFFSILAALVFSFLGIVFFPSELYTQDMTIHTPYIKKLINPALYQSDYMVNAWHTQKIYNLYYPTVALITQISPFGYDATLRSVYFVYLLLLFFLYLKVSFLLTKNKYVGLLFLTLLMFRFHVGGTATQLIESEFLPRSLSTVLTLSAIWSIFQGKRLWAFLLFILSFAFHPSAPFAVSLFIAGDFIWQLFKKHQHRLSLKIILLIIGILFFGITALWYLPQSNLVMNQEWLAIMKARNRFMYLDMWNIKNWFAFIVLLTPGIIGLFSPAIRKNHLLHYLLQLTIVVSLLVTLIHILFAVAIPAYPVVLAQLMRIWWYPGLLSLLTFAVLANYYLRSKRLKILFLGFLLVSGLGYQHYQKQLFQIDPNWLEVQAWAKEYTDINCVFLVSFDSNGFRVGSQRSIVGDRKDGTLGAYSLIYAKAWQEKKNRLVNWQNYSALEIVDLNREFQFDYLITPVGKTLPFRQVYTNNKYQVFLAPENKCQKRS
;
A
#
# COMPACT_ATOMS: atom_id res chain seq x y z
N MET A 1 -10.89 -19.35 33.56
CA MET A 1 -12.12 -19.05 32.78
C MET A 1 -12.16 -17.63 32.18
N LYS A 2 -12.07 -16.51 32.94
CA LYS A 2 -12.18 -15.14 32.38
C LYS A 2 -11.21 -14.79 31.23
N LYS A 3 -9.95 -15.25 31.29
CA LYS A 3 -8.96 -15.02 30.20
C LYS A 3 -9.32 -15.76 28.91
N ILE A 4 -9.76 -17.02 29.02
CA ILE A 4 -10.11 -17.87 27.87
C ILE A 4 -11.26 -17.23 27.07
N ASN A 5 -12.29 -16.72 27.77
CA ASN A 5 -13.42 -16.05 27.13
C ASN A 5 -13.03 -14.79 26.35
N SER A 6 -12.00 -14.06 26.80
CA SER A 6 -11.52 -12.86 26.11
C SER A 6 -10.76 -13.18 24.81
N TYR A 7 -9.94 -14.25 24.82
CA TYR A 7 -9.24 -14.70 23.62
C TYR A 7 -10.21 -15.21 22.56
N PHE A 8 -11.13 -16.09 22.96
CA PHE A 8 -12.16 -16.63 22.07
C PHE A 8 -12.99 -15.51 21.42
N PHE A 9 -13.46 -14.53 22.22
CA PHE A 9 -14.17 -13.36 21.69
C PHE A 9 -13.35 -12.60 20.65
N SER A 10 -12.07 -12.36 20.92
CA SER A 10 -11.21 -11.59 20.00
C SER A 10 -11.02 -12.30 18.66
N ILE A 11 -10.85 -13.63 18.70
CA ILE A 11 -10.70 -14.47 17.50
C ILE A 11 -12.00 -14.48 16.70
N LEU A 12 -13.13 -14.73 17.35
CA LEU A 12 -14.43 -14.76 16.69
C LEU A 12 -14.78 -13.41 16.06
N ALA A 13 -14.57 -12.31 16.78
CA ALA A 13 -14.80 -10.97 16.25
C ALA A 13 -13.87 -10.68 15.06
N ALA A 14 -12.57 -10.99 15.16
CA ALA A 14 -11.64 -10.83 14.05
C ALA A 14 -12.08 -11.65 12.83
N LEU A 15 -12.54 -12.89 13.01
CA LEU A 15 -13.03 -13.74 11.94
C LEU A 15 -14.23 -13.11 11.23
N VAL A 16 -15.24 -12.65 11.98
CA VAL A 16 -16.42 -11.98 11.43
C VAL A 16 -16.01 -10.72 10.65
N PHE A 17 -15.16 -9.88 11.25
CA PHE A 17 -14.69 -8.66 10.59
C PHE A 17 -13.79 -8.94 9.38
N SER A 18 -13.08 -10.06 9.32
CA SER A 18 -12.36 -10.48 8.12
C SER A 18 -13.30 -10.86 6.99
N PHE A 19 -14.36 -11.61 7.27
CA PHE A 19 -15.39 -11.91 6.26
C PHE A 19 -16.08 -10.64 5.76
N LEU A 20 -16.44 -9.74 6.68
CA LEU A 20 -16.95 -8.42 6.30
C LEU A 20 -15.89 -7.65 5.50
N GLY A 21 -14.63 -7.68 5.92
CA GLY A 21 -13.51 -7.03 5.25
C GLY A 21 -13.36 -7.49 3.79
N ILE A 22 -13.55 -8.77 3.48
CA ILE A 22 -13.54 -9.26 2.09
C ILE A 22 -14.70 -8.68 1.27
N VAL A 23 -15.88 -8.49 1.88
CA VAL A 23 -17.05 -7.90 1.22
C VAL A 23 -16.86 -6.39 1.00
N PHE A 24 -16.35 -5.69 2.01
CA PHE A 24 -16.13 -4.25 1.96
C PHE A 24 -14.90 -3.88 1.14
N PHE A 25 -13.88 -4.73 1.13
CA PHE A 25 -12.59 -4.50 0.47
C PHE A 25 -12.36 -5.65 -0.53
N PRO A 26 -13.10 -5.67 -1.65
CA PRO A 26 -12.89 -6.71 -2.65
C PRO A 26 -11.44 -6.69 -3.10
N SER A 27 -10.81 -7.87 -3.12
CA SER A 27 -9.39 -7.99 -3.45
C SER A 27 -9.10 -7.49 -4.87
N GLU A 28 -8.21 -6.51 -4.97
CA GLU A 28 -7.83 -5.81 -6.20
C GLU A 28 -6.58 -6.44 -6.84
N LEU A 29 -6.66 -7.73 -7.22
CA LEU A 29 -5.49 -8.48 -7.74
C LEU A 29 -4.93 -7.96 -9.08
N TYR A 30 -5.79 -7.34 -9.90
CA TYR A 30 -5.49 -6.94 -11.28
C TYR A 30 -5.44 -5.41 -11.45
N THR A 31 -5.51 -4.65 -10.36
CA THR A 31 -5.61 -3.19 -10.38
C THR A 31 -4.64 -2.55 -9.39
N GLN A 32 -4.66 -1.21 -9.35
CA GLN A 32 -3.95 -0.38 -8.37
C GLN A 32 -2.44 -0.69 -8.24
N ASP A 33 -1.95 -1.00 -7.04
CA ASP A 33 -0.52 -1.20 -6.78
C ASP A 33 -0.13 -2.66 -7.05
N MET A 34 -1.09 -3.60 -7.05
CA MET A 34 -0.85 -4.99 -7.41
C MET A 34 -0.42 -5.19 -8.86
N THR A 35 -0.69 -4.24 -9.76
CA THR A 35 -0.16 -4.27 -11.15
C THR A 35 1.36 -4.15 -11.21
N ILE A 36 1.97 -3.54 -10.19
CA ILE A 36 3.42 -3.42 -10.03
C ILE A 36 3.97 -4.68 -9.36
N HIS A 37 3.32 -5.16 -8.31
CA HIS A 37 3.85 -6.25 -7.47
C HIS A 37 3.68 -7.65 -8.06
N THR A 38 2.53 -7.92 -8.67
CA THR A 38 2.19 -9.25 -9.19
C THR A 38 3.19 -9.77 -10.23
N PRO A 39 3.65 -8.98 -11.22
CA PRO A 39 4.62 -9.44 -12.20
C PRO A 39 5.94 -9.93 -11.59
N TYR A 40 6.46 -9.29 -10.54
CA TYR A 40 7.67 -9.75 -9.84
C TYR A 40 7.45 -11.11 -9.18
N ILE A 41 6.32 -11.28 -8.49
CA ILE A 41 5.98 -12.56 -7.83
C ILE A 41 5.83 -13.66 -8.89
N LYS A 42 5.08 -13.40 -9.96
CA LYS A 42 4.85 -14.36 -11.05
C LYS A 42 6.16 -14.73 -11.74
N LYS A 43 7.09 -13.79 -11.93
CA LYS A 43 8.43 -14.09 -12.49
C LYS A 43 9.28 -14.97 -11.58
N LEU A 44 9.19 -14.81 -10.26
CA LEU A 44 9.87 -15.71 -9.31
C LEU A 44 9.29 -17.13 -9.36
N ILE A 45 7.98 -17.26 -9.60
CA ILE A 45 7.31 -18.57 -9.74
C ILE A 45 7.65 -19.21 -11.09
N ASN A 46 7.59 -18.45 -12.18
CA ASN A 46 7.92 -18.89 -13.53
C ASN A 46 8.91 -17.88 -14.16
N PRO A 47 10.22 -18.21 -14.16
CA PRO A 47 11.26 -17.35 -14.70
C PRO A 47 11.12 -17.01 -16.18
N ALA A 48 10.35 -17.78 -16.96
CA ALA A 48 10.10 -17.52 -18.38
C ALA A 48 9.16 -16.33 -18.61
N LEU A 49 8.41 -15.87 -17.60
CA LEU A 49 7.52 -14.72 -17.73
C LEU A 49 8.28 -13.38 -17.84
N TYR A 50 7.73 -12.49 -18.66
CA TYR A 50 8.15 -11.09 -18.77
C TYR A 50 9.61 -10.88 -19.19
N GLN A 51 10.12 -11.64 -20.17
CA GLN A 51 11.52 -11.50 -20.63
C GLN A 51 11.82 -10.12 -21.21
N SER A 52 10.86 -9.52 -21.91
CA SER A 52 11.04 -8.23 -22.59
C SER A 52 10.45 -7.04 -21.82
N ASP A 53 9.93 -7.27 -20.61
CA ASP A 53 9.26 -6.21 -19.85
C ASP A 53 10.27 -5.34 -19.10
N TYR A 54 10.33 -4.06 -19.48
CA TYR A 54 11.28 -3.12 -18.89
C TYR A 54 11.07 -2.91 -17.38
N MET A 55 9.81 -2.85 -16.91
CA MET A 55 9.52 -2.66 -15.49
C MET A 55 10.00 -3.85 -14.66
N VAL A 56 9.69 -5.07 -15.13
CA VAL A 56 10.03 -6.29 -14.40
C VAL A 56 11.54 -6.54 -14.38
N ASN A 57 12.25 -6.16 -15.44
CA ASN A 57 13.67 -6.46 -15.60
C ASN A 57 14.61 -5.35 -15.13
N ALA A 58 14.15 -4.10 -15.08
CA ALA A 58 14.96 -3.01 -14.59
C ALA A 58 15.47 -3.24 -13.16
N TRP A 59 16.67 -2.73 -12.91
CA TRP A 59 17.22 -2.68 -11.57
C TRP A 59 16.55 -1.54 -10.78
N HIS A 60 16.04 -1.87 -9.60
CA HIS A 60 15.62 -0.88 -8.60
C HIS A 60 15.58 -1.52 -7.22
N THR A 61 15.78 -0.70 -6.20
CA THR A 61 15.95 -1.18 -4.82
C THR A 61 14.72 -1.88 -4.25
N GLN A 62 13.52 -1.48 -4.66
CA GLN A 62 12.28 -2.12 -4.23
C GLN A 62 12.23 -3.61 -4.60
N LYS A 63 12.87 -4.04 -5.71
CA LYS A 63 12.90 -5.44 -6.16
C LYS A 63 13.88 -6.30 -5.36
N ILE A 64 15.03 -5.75 -4.98
CA ILE A 64 16.17 -6.54 -4.48
C ILE A 64 16.08 -6.80 -2.98
N TYR A 65 15.73 -5.78 -2.21
CA TYR A 65 15.83 -5.84 -0.75
C TYR A 65 14.50 -6.13 -0.05
N ASN A 66 13.45 -6.43 -0.81
CA ASN A 66 12.12 -6.65 -0.26
C ASN A 66 11.80 -8.14 -0.13
N LEU A 67 11.69 -8.64 1.11
CA LEU A 67 11.34 -10.04 1.38
C LEU A 67 9.92 -10.41 0.96
N TYR A 68 9.07 -9.44 0.63
CA TYR A 68 7.69 -9.66 0.21
C TYR A 68 7.58 -10.58 -1.01
N TYR A 69 8.34 -10.30 -2.07
CA TYR A 69 8.25 -11.05 -3.32
C TYR A 69 8.62 -12.53 -3.17
N PRO A 70 9.80 -12.90 -2.62
CA PRO A 70 10.15 -14.31 -2.43
C PRO A 70 9.22 -15.02 -1.44
N THR A 71 8.75 -14.33 -0.39
CA THR A 71 7.82 -14.92 0.58
C THR A 71 6.49 -15.30 -0.08
N VAL A 72 5.90 -14.38 -0.86
CA VAL A 72 4.62 -14.65 -1.52
C VAL A 72 4.76 -15.65 -2.66
N ALA A 73 5.88 -15.62 -3.38
CA ALA A 73 6.19 -16.63 -4.39
C ALA A 73 6.27 -18.03 -3.77
N LEU A 74 7.02 -18.18 -2.66
CA LEU A 74 7.14 -19.44 -1.93
C LEU A 74 5.77 -19.94 -1.44
N ILE A 75 4.99 -19.08 -0.78
CA ILE A 75 3.63 -19.42 -0.32
C ILE A 75 2.77 -19.91 -1.49
N THR A 76 2.91 -19.28 -2.67
CA THR A 76 2.14 -19.67 -3.85
C THR A 76 2.61 -20.98 -4.47
N GLN A 77 3.91 -21.28 -4.43
CA GLN A 77 4.46 -22.54 -4.95
C GLN A 77 4.09 -23.74 -4.09
N ILE A 78 4.02 -23.58 -2.76
CA ILE A 78 3.66 -24.67 -1.83
C ILE A 78 2.14 -24.82 -1.66
N SER A 79 1.37 -23.81 -2.07
CA SER A 79 -0.08 -23.85 -1.97
C SER A 79 -0.67 -24.81 -3.00
N PRO A 80 -1.62 -25.68 -2.60
CA PRO A 80 -2.34 -26.52 -3.57
C PRO A 80 -3.33 -25.72 -4.42
N PHE A 81 -3.54 -24.44 -4.10
CA PHE A 81 -4.45 -23.55 -4.82
C PHE A 81 -3.70 -22.74 -5.88
N GLY A 82 -4.36 -22.40 -6.99
CA GLY A 82 -3.82 -21.49 -7.99
C GLY A 82 -3.46 -20.10 -7.42
N TYR A 83 -2.64 -19.34 -8.16
CA TYR A 83 -2.11 -18.03 -7.74
C TYR A 83 -3.16 -17.10 -7.11
N ASP A 84 -4.27 -16.88 -7.80
CA ASP A 84 -5.34 -15.97 -7.37
C ASP A 84 -6.03 -16.43 -6.07
N ALA A 85 -6.33 -17.73 -5.96
CA ALA A 85 -6.96 -18.30 -4.78
C ALA A 85 -6.01 -18.26 -3.58
N THR A 86 -4.72 -18.49 -3.81
CA THR A 86 -3.69 -18.36 -2.78
C THR A 86 -3.59 -16.92 -2.29
N LEU A 87 -3.50 -15.93 -3.18
CA LEU A 87 -3.44 -14.53 -2.77
C LEU A 87 -4.68 -14.05 -2.01
N ARG A 88 -5.88 -14.45 -2.43
CA ARG A 88 -7.11 -14.14 -1.69
C ARG A 88 -7.11 -14.76 -0.30
N SER A 89 -6.60 -15.98 -0.17
CA SER A 89 -6.47 -16.67 1.12
C SER A 89 -5.47 -15.96 2.03
N VAL A 90 -4.30 -15.58 1.50
CA VAL A 90 -3.30 -14.81 2.24
C VAL A 90 -3.84 -13.44 2.64
N TYR A 91 -4.59 -12.77 1.76
CA TYR A 91 -5.24 -11.50 2.08
C TYR A 91 -6.27 -11.65 3.22
N PHE A 92 -7.07 -12.73 3.22
CA PHE A 92 -7.97 -13.02 4.32
C PHE A 92 -7.23 -13.27 5.64
N VAL A 93 -6.12 -14.01 5.61
CA VAL A 93 -5.26 -14.23 6.79
C VAL A 93 -4.68 -12.90 7.28
N TYR A 94 -4.24 -12.03 6.37
CA TYR A 94 -3.80 -10.67 6.70
C TYR A 94 -4.90 -9.90 7.43
N LEU A 95 -6.13 -9.86 6.90
CA LEU A 95 -7.26 -9.18 7.55
C LEU A 95 -7.55 -9.77 8.94
N LEU A 96 -7.51 -11.10 9.07
CA LEU A 96 -7.72 -11.80 10.35
C LEU A 96 -6.69 -11.36 11.41
N LEU A 97 -5.41 -11.37 11.04
CA LEU A 97 -4.35 -10.95 11.95
C LEU A 97 -4.46 -9.45 12.27
N LEU A 98 -4.77 -8.62 11.27
CA LEU A 98 -4.93 -7.19 11.43
C LEU A 98 -6.06 -6.84 12.39
N PHE A 99 -7.26 -7.37 12.17
CA PHE A 99 -8.43 -7.12 13.04
C PHE A 99 -8.23 -7.69 14.44
N PHE A 100 -7.61 -8.86 14.55
CA PHE A 100 -7.24 -9.42 15.84
C PHE A 100 -6.32 -8.47 16.62
N LEU A 101 -5.26 -7.97 15.98
CA LEU A 101 -4.32 -7.04 16.62
C LEU A 101 -4.98 -5.70 16.97
N TYR A 102 -5.81 -5.14 16.10
CA TYR A 102 -6.57 -3.93 16.40
C TYR A 102 -7.50 -4.10 17.59
N LEU A 103 -8.19 -5.24 17.70
CA LEU A 103 -8.97 -5.55 18.89
C LEU A 103 -8.08 -5.65 20.13
N LYS A 104 -6.96 -6.38 20.06
CA LYS A 104 -6.05 -6.52 21.21
C LYS A 104 -5.50 -5.18 21.69
N VAL A 105 -5.08 -4.31 20.78
CA VAL A 105 -4.60 -2.96 21.10
C VAL A 105 -5.74 -2.12 21.67
N SER A 106 -6.92 -2.13 21.04
CA SER A 106 -8.10 -1.41 21.55
C SER A 106 -8.48 -1.86 22.96
N PHE A 107 -8.47 -3.17 23.23
CA PHE A 107 -8.73 -3.74 24.54
C PHE A 107 -7.69 -3.35 25.58
N LEU A 108 -6.41 -3.36 25.20
CA LEU A 108 -5.32 -2.94 26.06
C LEU A 108 -5.48 -1.48 26.49
N LEU A 109 -5.84 -0.62 25.54
CA LEU A 109 -6.01 0.81 25.79
C LEU A 109 -7.30 1.12 26.56
N THR A 110 -8.42 0.49 26.22
CA THR A 110 -9.75 0.94 26.68
C THR A 110 -10.43 0.01 27.67
N LYS A 111 -9.97 -1.24 27.78
CA LYS A 111 -10.57 -2.32 28.58
C LYS A 111 -12.06 -2.57 28.27
N ASN A 112 -12.55 -2.15 27.11
CA ASN A 112 -13.96 -2.21 26.75
C ASN A 112 -14.20 -2.86 25.37
N LYS A 113 -14.93 -3.97 25.35
CA LYS A 113 -15.24 -4.72 24.12
C LYS A 113 -16.08 -3.97 23.10
N TYR A 114 -17.00 -3.13 23.56
CA TYR A 114 -17.87 -2.37 22.68
C TYR A 114 -17.09 -1.29 21.93
N VAL A 115 -16.10 -0.68 22.59
CA VAL A 115 -15.19 0.26 21.94
C VAL A 115 -14.36 -0.45 20.86
N GLY A 116 -13.87 -1.66 21.14
CA GLY A 116 -13.16 -2.48 20.16
C GLY A 116 -14.00 -2.81 18.92
N LEU A 117 -15.25 -3.26 19.11
CA LEU A 117 -16.15 -3.57 18.00
C LEU A 117 -16.53 -2.33 17.18
N LEU A 118 -16.80 -1.21 17.84
CA LEU A 118 -17.11 0.05 17.16
C LEU A 118 -15.89 0.57 16.40
N PHE A 119 -14.69 0.47 16.97
CA PHE A 119 -13.44 0.79 16.28
C PHE A 119 -13.25 -0.04 15.01
N LEU A 120 -13.44 -1.37 15.07
CA LEU A 120 -13.37 -2.22 13.87
C LEU A 120 -14.42 -1.84 12.82
N THR A 121 -15.62 -1.48 13.25
CA THR A 121 -16.69 -1.05 12.34
C THR A 121 -16.33 0.24 11.61
N LEU A 122 -15.75 1.22 12.31
CA LEU A 122 -15.29 2.47 11.69
C LEU A 122 -14.18 2.22 10.67
N LEU A 123 -13.31 1.24 10.91
CA LEU A 123 -12.28 0.88 9.94
C LEU A 123 -12.85 0.33 8.62
N MET A 124 -14.12 -0.12 8.58
CA MET A 124 -14.79 -0.59 7.36
C MET A 124 -15.01 0.51 6.31
N PHE A 125 -14.88 1.78 6.68
CA PHE A 125 -15.10 2.91 5.77
C PHE A 125 -13.90 3.24 4.87
N ARG A 126 -12.76 2.54 5.00
CA ARG A 126 -11.52 2.79 4.22
C ARG A 126 -11.07 4.25 4.26
N PHE A 127 -10.97 4.83 5.45
CA PHE A 127 -10.50 6.21 5.57
C PHE A 127 -9.11 6.37 4.93
N HIS A 128 -9.01 7.30 3.98
CA HIS A 128 -7.75 7.74 3.43
C HIS A 128 -7.01 8.61 4.44
N VAL A 129 -5.69 8.43 4.53
CA VAL A 129 -4.84 9.28 5.37
C VAL A 129 -4.44 10.52 4.57
N GLY A 130 -5.40 11.41 4.35
CA GLY A 130 -5.21 12.60 3.53
C GLY A 130 -4.75 12.26 2.12
N GLY A 131 -3.68 12.91 1.67
CA GLY A 131 -3.11 12.72 0.33
C GLY A 131 -1.95 11.73 0.25
N THR A 132 -1.68 10.91 1.27
CA THR A 132 -0.53 9.97 1.30
C THR A 132 -0.66 8.76 0.36
N ALA A 133 -1.80 8.63 -0.34
CA ALA A 133 -2.20 7.46 -1.11
C ALA A 133 -2.27 6.16 -0.29
N THR A 134 -2.39 6.24 1.05
CA THR A 134 -2.59 5.08 1.93
C THR A 134 -3.95 5.13 2.60
N GLN A 135 -4.50 3.95 2.87
CA GLN A 135 -5.72 3.79 3.65
C GLN A 135 -5.39 3.21 5.03
N LEU A 136 -6.31 3.33 5.99
CA LEU A 136 -6.13 2.68 7.29
C LEU A 136 -6.17 1.15 7.18
N ILE A 137 -6.98 0.64 6.25
CA ILE A 137 -6.97 -0.76 5.82
C ILE A 137 -6.85 -0.77 4.30
N GLU A 138 -5.91 -1.57 3.81
CA GLU A 138 -5.64 -1.74 2.38
C GLU A 138 -6.60 -2.77 1.77
N SER A 139 -7.09 -2.52 0.54
CA SER A 139 -7.83 -3.53 -0.26
C SER A 139 -6.91 -4.59 -0.89
N GLU A 140 -5.61 -4.36 -0.79
CA GLU A 140 -4.58 -5.17 -1.44
C GLU A 140 -3.65 -5.79 -0.39
N PHE A 141 -3.21 -7.01 -0.66
CA PHE A 141 -2.09 -7.59 0.07
C PHE A 141 -0.79 -7.04 -0.53
N LEU A 142 -0.26 -5.97 0.08
CA LEU A 142 0.93 -5.25 -0.38
C LEU A 142 2.11 -5.54 0.56
N PRO A 143 3.37 -5.20 0.18
CA PRO A 143 4.49 -5.33 1.10
C PRO A 143 4.26 -4.59 2.44
N ARG A 144 3.59 -3.43 2.38
CA ARG A 144 3.21 -2.67 3.58
C ARG A 144 2.16 -3.38 4.45
N SER A 145 1.30 -4.23 3.88
CA SER A 145 0.24 -4.95 4.62
C SER A 145 0.85 -5.92 5.64
N LEU A 146 1.83 -6.72 5.22
CA LEU A 146 2.53 -7.65 6.11
C LEU A 146 3.38 -6.90 7.15
N SER A 147 4.09 -5.85 6.71
CA SER A 147 4.85 -4.96 7.58
C SER A 147 3.97 -4.32 8.68
N THR A 148 2.75 -3.89 8.36
CA THR A 148 1.80 -3.35 9.36
C THR A 148 1.42 -4.39 10.42
N VAL A 149 1.12 -5.64 10.02
CA VAL A 149 0.79 -6.71 10.98
C VAL A 149 1.97 -7.01 11.92
N LEU A 150 3.18 -7.08 11.38
CA LEU A 150 4.41 -7.28 12.17
C LEU A 150 4.67 -6.12 13.11
N THR A 151 4.46 -4.89 12.64
CA THR A 151 4.59 -3.65 13.40
C THR A 151 3.62 -3.59 14.58
N LEU A 152 2.33 -3.92 14.36
CA LEU A 152 1.33 -4.00 15.43
C LEU A 152 1.64 -5.13 16.42
N SER A 153 2.16 -6.26 15.93
CA SER A 153 2.61 -7.37 16.78
C SER A 153 3.81 -6.98 17.64
N ALA A 154 4.72 -6.16 17.11
CA ALA A 154 5.84 -5.60 17.86
C ALA A 154 5.34 -4.66 18.97
N ILE A 155 4.44 -3.73 18.65
CA ILE A 155 3.79 -2.85 19.63
C ILE A 155 3.11 -3.68 20.73
N TRP A 156 2.32 -4.68 20.35
CA TRP A 156 1.64 -5.54 21.31
C TRP A 156 2.64 -6.28 22.22
N SER A 157 3.76 -6.75 21.66
CA SER A 157 4.83 -7.42 22.41
C SER A 157 5.51 -6.48 23.42
N ILE A 158 5.72 -5.20 23.08
CA ILE A 158 6.22 -4.17 24.01
C ILE A 158 5.29 -4.05 25.22
N PHE A 159 3.98 -3.96 24.98
CA PHE A 159 3.00 -3.86 26.06
C PHE A 159 2.92 -5.13 26.93
N GLN A 160 3.34 -6.28 26.41
CA GLN A 160 3.48 -7.52 27.18
C GLN A 160 4.83 -7.65 27.90
N GLY A 161 5.73 -6.66 27.77
CA GLY A 161 7.09 -6.71 28.29
C GLY A 161 8.05 -7.59 27.48
N LYS A 162 7.62 -8.14 26.34
CA LYS A 162 8.39 -9.06 25.48
C LYS A 162 9.24 -8.30 24.45
N ARG A 163 10.27 -7.60 24.94
CA ARG A 163 11.04 -6.64 24.11
C ARG A 163 11.90 -7.28 23.02
N LEU A 164 12.50 -8.44 23.30
CA LEU A 164 13.27 -9.17 22.28
C LEU A 164 12.39 -9.51 21.08
N TRP A 165 11.19 -10.05 21.34
CA TRP A 165 10.21 -10.33 20.30
C TRP A 165 9.78 -9.07 19.54
N ALA A 166 9.54 -7.96 20.25
CA ALA A 166 9.23 -6.69 19.60
C ALA A 166 10.34 -6.25 18.64
N PHE A 167 11.61 -6.35 19.05
CA PHE A 167 12.76 -6.02 18.22
C PHE A 167 12.88 -6.92 16.98
N LEU A 168 12.73 -8.24 17.15
CA LEU A 168 12.77 -9.19 16.02
C LEU A 168 11.63 -8.95 15.02
N LEU A 169 10.41 -8.76 15.51
CA LEU A 169 9.24 -8.43 14.67
C LEU A 169 9.44 -7.10 13.94
N PHE A 170 10.11 -6.14 14.56
CA PHE A 170 10.41 -4.85 13.98
C PHE A 170 11.45 -4.94 12.85
N ILE A 171 12.54 -5.70 13.05
CA ILE A 171 13.51 -5.99 11.98
C ILE A 171 12.81 -6.66 10.80
N LEU A 172 11.99 -7.69 11.08
CA LEU A 172 11.26 -8.40 10.04
C LEU A 172 10.29 -7.46 9.31
N SER A 173 9.61 -6.58 10.04
CA SER A 173 8.73 -5.56 9.46
C SER A 173 9.47 -4.64 8.47
N PHE A 174 10.68 -4.20 8.83
CA PHE A 174 11.54 -3.39 7.98
C PHE A 174 11.96 -4.11 6.70
N ALA A 175 12.25 -5.41 6.81
CA ALA A 175 12.65 -6.24 5.67
C ALA A 175 11.53 -6.45 4.63
N PHE A 176 10.25 -6.30 5.03
CA PHE A 176 9.11 -6.31 4.11
C PHE A 176 8.76 -4.92 3.56
N HIS A 177 8.81 -3.88 4.39
CA HIS A 177 8.56 -2.52 3.93
C HIS A 177 9.20 -1.50 4.88
N PRO A 178 10.17 -0.69 4.44
CA PRO A 178 10.92 0.19 5.35
C PRO A 178 10.10 1.38 5.88
N SER A 179 9.17 1.94 5.10
CA SER A 179 8.42 3.13 5.55
C SER A 179 7.30 2.85 6.56
N ALA A 180 6.76 1.62 6.60
CA ALA A 180 5.61 1.28 7.44
C ALA A 180 5.96 1.22 8.95
N PRO A 181 7.07 0.58 9.38
CA PRO A 181 7.47 0.55 10.79
C PRO A 181 8.08 1.86 11.28
N PHE A 182 8.30 2.86 10.41
CA PHE A 182 9.03 4.09 10.75
C PHE A 182 8.48 4.81 11.99
N ALA A 183 7.16 4.95 12.12
CA ALA A 183 6.59 5.58 13.31
C ALA A 183 6.80 4.73 14.57
N VAL A 184 6.79 3.41 14.43
CA VAL A 184 6.98 2.49 15.56
C VAL A 184 8.42 2.48 16.04
N SER A 185 9.41 2.76 15.18
CA SER A 185 10.78 3.08 15.65
C SER A 185 10.75 4.21 16.66
N LEU A 186 9.96 5.25 16.40
CA LEU A 186 9.85 6.41 17.27
C LEU A 186 9.12 6.07 18.59
N PHE A 187 8.12 5.18 18.55
CA PHE A 187 7.48 4.65 19.77
C PHE A 187 8.41 3.77 20.60
N ILE A 188 9.15 2.86 19.96
CA ILE A 188 10.15 2.01 20.62
C ILE A 188 11.24 2.90 21.24
N ALA A 189 11.74 3.87 20.48
CA ALA A 189 12.70 4.86 20.97
C ALA A 189 12.14 5.65 22.16
N GLY A 190 10.89 6.12 22.08
CA GLY A 190 10.22 6.85 23.15
C GLY A 190 10.02 6.04 24.43
N ASP A 191 9.51 4.79 24.34
CA ASP A 191 9.38 3.88 25.49
C ASP A 191 10.75 3.62 26.13
N PHE A 192 11.76 3.46 25.30
CA PHE A 192 13.12 3.21 25.76
C PHE A 192 13.72 4.41 26.49
N ILE A 193 13.57 5.61 25.92
CA ILE A 193 13.97 6.89 26.54
C ILE A 193 13.23 7.10 27.86
N TRP A 194 11.91 6.90 27.88
CA TRP A 194 11.10 7.03 29.09
C TRP A 194 11.60 6.13 30.23
N GLN A 195 11.99 4.90 29.91
CA GLN A 195 12.54 3.99 30.91
C GLN A 195 13.94 4.36 31.38
N LEU A 196 14.76 4.99 30.53
CA LEU A 196 16.04 5.56 30.94
C LEU A 196 15.83 6.64 32.01
N PHE A 197 14.83 7.50 31.83
CA PHE A 197 14.50 8.55 32.80
C PHE A 197 13.84 8.02 34.07
N LYS A 198 13.00 6.99 33.98
CA LYS A 198 12.29 6.42 35.15
C LYS A 198 13.20 5.63 36.09
N LYS A 199 14.37 5.17 35.63
CA LYS A 199 15.30 4.35 36.43
C LYS A 199 16.64 5.09 36.57
N HIS A 200 16.76 5.95 37.59
CA HIS A 200 18.01 6.59 38.04
C HIS A 200 19.06 5.55 38.51
N GLN A 201 19.60 4.73 37.61
CA GLN A 201 20.77 3.90 37.90
C GLN A 201 21.70 3.86 36.69
N HIS A 202 22.90 4.40 36.90
CA HIS A 202 24.03 4.72 36.02
C HIS A 202 24.57 3.64 35.05
N ARG A 203 23.82 2.59 34.67
CA ARG A 203 24.25 1.66 33.59
C ARG A 203 23.76 2.14 32.23
N LEU A 204 24.36 3.23 31.78
CA LEU A 204 24.08 3.91 30.52
C LEU A 204 24.59 3.17 29.26
N SER A 205 25.32 2.06 29.39
CA SER A 205 26.30 1.66 28.37
C SER A 205 25.85 0.74 27.23
N LEU A 206 24.80 -0.08 27.33
CA LEU A 206 24.38 -0.94 26.19
C LEU A 206 23.13 -0.46 25.47
N LYS A 207 22.31 0.29 26.20
CA LYS A 207 20.96 0.66 25.80
C LYS A 207 20.96 1.84 24.84
N ILE A 208 21.73 2.88 25.16
CA ILE A 208 21.96 4.03 24.28
C ILE A 208 22.65 3.57 22.99
N ILE A 209 23.58 2.63 23.07
CA ILE A 209 24.22 2.00 21.91
C ILE A 209 23.17 1.34 21.01
N LEU A 210 22.18 0.59 21.54
CA LEU A 210 21.11 0.00 20.73
C LEU A 210 20.14 1.02 20.12
N LEU A 211 19.84 2.13 20.81
CA LEU A 211 19.02 3.22 20.29
C LEU A 211 19.74 3.98 19.17
N ILE A 212 21.01 4.31 19.39
CA ILE A 212 21.88 4.94 18.40
C ILE A 212 22.10 3.96 17.24
N ILE A 213 22.30 2.66 17.46
CA ILE A 213 22.34 1.65 16.40
C ILE A 213 21.00 1.56 15.69
N GLY A 214 19.84 1.71 16.35
CA GLY A 214 18.54 1.72 15.66
C GLY A 214 18.35 2.94 14.76
N ILE A 215 18.74 4.12 15.23
CA ILE A 215 18.69 5.39 14.47
C ILE A 215 19.76 5.40 13.37
N LEU A 216 20.98 4.91 13.65
CA LEU A 216 22.06 4.77 12.68
C LEU A 216 21.78 3.62 11.71
N PHE A 217 21.12 2.54 12.09
CA PHE A 217 20.67 1.49 11.17
C PHE A 217 19.59 2.04 10.25
N PHE A 218 18.70 2.91 10.75
CA PHE A 218 17.77 3.66 9.90
C PHE A 218 18.52 4.62 8.95
N GLY A 219 19.51 5.34 9.44
CA GLY A 219 20.39 6.18 8.62
C GLY A 219 21.19 5.38 7.58
N ILE A 220 21.79 4.25 7.97
CA ILE A 220 22.62 3.37 7.16
C ILE A 220 21.77 2.59 6.16
N THR A 221 20.56 2.14 6.51
CA THR A 221 19.63 1.55 5.54
C THR A 221 19.15 2.60 4.55
N ALA A 222 18.77 3.80 5.02
CA ALA A 222 18.46 4.92 4.13
C ALA A 222 19.64 5.27 3.19
N LEU A 223 20.89 5.17 3.68
CA LEU A 223 22.12 5.35 2.88
C LEU A 223 22.41 4.14 1.95
N TRP A 224 22.10 2.90 2.35
CA TRP A 224 22.23 1.68 1.53
C TRP A 224 21.23 1.66 0.36
N TYR A 225 20.10 2.37 0.50
CA TYR A 225 19.09 2.54 -0.54
C TYR A 225 19.38 3.69 -1.52
N LEU A 226 20.45 4.46 -1.33
CA LEU A 226 20.82 5.57 -2.20
C LEU A 226 21.55 5.07 -3.47
N PRO A 227 21.02 5.34 -4.68
CA PRO A 227 21.86 5.37 -5.87
C PRO A 227 22.96 6.43 -5.66
N GLN A 228 24.21 6.07 -5.93
CA GLN A 228 25.43 6.76 -5.46
C GLN A 228 25.66 8.22 -5.89
N SER A 229 24.74 8.95 -6.52
CA SER A 229 25.10 10.26 -7.10
C SER A 229 24.45 11.52 -6.52
N ASN A 230 23.25 11.50 -5.92
CA ASN A 230 22.61 12.76 -5.48
C ASN A 230 21.73 12.62 -4.22
N LEU A 231 22.11 13.32 -3.14
CA LEU A 231 21.30 13.46 -1.92
C LEU A 231 20.08 14.38 -2.13
N VAL A 232 20.15 15.25 -3.14
CA VAL A 232 19.08 16.19 -3.51
C VAL A 232 18.63 15.86 -4.93
N MET A 233 17.33 15.73 -5.14
CA MET A 233 16.78 15.47 -6.47
C MET A 233 17.02 16.69 -7.37
N ASN A 234 17.58 16.47 -8.57
CA ASN A 234 17.65 17.52 -9.57
C ASN A 234 16.25 17.91 -10.07
N GLN A 235 16.14 19.08 -10.72
CA GLN A 235 14.85 19.63 -11.13
C GLN A 235 14.09 18.73 -12.10
N GLU A 236 14.80 18.07 -13.01
CA GLU A 236 14.20 17.13 -13.96
C GLU A 236 13.57 15.92 -13.26
N TRP A 237 14.30 15.28 -12.34
CA TRP A 237 13.77 14.17 -11.55
C TRP A 237 12.57 14.60 -10.73
N LEU A 238 12.68 15.76 -10.07
CA LEU A 238 11.62 16.33 -9.25
C LEU A 238 10.36 16.59 -10.08
N ALA A 239 10.48 17.12 -11.30
CA ALA A 239 9.37 17.36 -12.20
C ALA A 239 8.64 16.06 -12.57
N ILE A 240 9.39 15.02 -12.96
CA ILE A 240 8.83 13.68 -13.26
C ILE A 240 8.11 13.13 -12.04
N MET A 241 8.73 13.23 -10.86
CA MET A 241 8.19 12.71 -9.62
C MET A 241 6.96 13.47 -9.12
N LYS A 242 6.93 14.79 -9.22
CA LYS A 242 5.71 15.57 -8.91
C LYS A 242 4.59 15.29 -9.90
N ALA A 243 4.89 15.03 -11.18
CA ALA A 243 3.88 14.66 -12.16
C ALA A 243 3.28 13.27 -11.89
N ARG A 244 4.12 12.30 -11.49
CA ARG A 244 3.69 10.89 -11.32
C ARG A 244 3.25 10.52 -9.91
N ASN A 245 3.94 11.02 -8.89
CA ASN A 245 3.84 10.62 -7.49
C ASN A 245 3.45 11.80 -6.59
N ARG A 246 2.42 12.55 -7.01
CA ARG A 246 1.87 13.72 -6.30
C ARG A 246 1.66 13.52 -4.80
N PHE A 247 1.29 12.30 -4.39
CA PHE A 247 1.03 11.95 -3.00
C PHE A 247 2.26 12.08 -2.07
N MET A 248 3.47 12.07 -2.63
CA MET A 248 4.72 12.23 -1.88
C MET A 248 5.02 13.68 -1.49
N TYR A 249 4.26 14.66 -2.01
CA TYR A 249 4.53 16.09 -1.86
C TYR A 249 3.32 16.81 -1.26
N LEU A 250 3.51 17.44 -0.11
CA LEU A 250 2.43 18.07 0.65
C LEU A 250 1.77 19.24 -0.09
N ASP A 251 2.58 20.02 -0.83
CA ASP A 251 2.14 21.14 -1.68
C ASP A 251 1.28 20.69 -2.88
N MET A 252 1.28 19.39 -3.20
CA MET A 252 0.52 18.81 -4.30
C MET A 252 -0.80 18.16 -3.85
N TRP A 253 -1.12 18.19 -2.56
CA TRP A 253 -2.36 17.64 -2.03
C TRP A 253 -3.54 18.54 -2.39
N ASN A 254 -4.56 17.96 -3.02
CA ASN A 254 -5.80 18.69 -3.34
C ASN A 254 -6.66 18.92 -2.08
N ILE A 255 -7.66 19.80 -2.19
CA ILE A 255 -8.55 20.16 -1.09
C ILE A 255 -9.33 18.96 -0.53
N LYS A 256 -9.69 17.98 -1.37
CA LYS A 256 -10.40 16.77 -0.94
C LYS A 256 -9.54 15.92 0.00
N ASN A 257 -8.25 15.80 -0.30
CA ASN A 257 -7.28 15.09 0.52
C ASN A 257 -7.09 15.80 1.88
N TRP A 258 -6.96 17.12 1.89
CA TRP A 258 -6.88 17.89 3.13
C TRP A 258 -8.15 17.78 3.98
N PHE A 259 -9.33 17.83 3.35
CA PHE A 259 -10.59 17.65 4.05
C PHE A 259 -10.69 16.26 4.68
N ALA A 260 -10.36 15.20 3.93
CA ALA A 260 -10.35 13.82 4.45
C ALA A 260 -9.38 13.67 5.64
N PHE A 261 -8.22 14.31 5.56
CA PHE A 261 -7.23 14.35 6.64
C PHE A 261 -7.78 15.02 7.91
N ILE A 262 -8.40 16.21 7.78
CA ILE A 262 -8.98 16.94 8.91
C ILE A 262 -10.12 16.14 9.55
N VAL A 263 -11.02 15.59 8.74
CA VAL A 263 -12.14 14.77 9.22
C VAL A 263 -11.64 13.56 10.00
N LEU A 264 -10.61 12.87 9.49
CA LEU A 264 -10.02 11.72 10.15
C LEU A 264 -9.44 12.08 11.53
N LEU A 265 -8.77 13.23 11.66
CA LEU A 265 -8.09 13.65 12.90
C LEU A 265 -9.00 14.34 13.93
N THR A 266 -10.13 14.89 13.49
CA THR A 266 -11.03 15.69 14.33
C THR A 266 -11.46 14.96 15.61
N PRO A 267 -11.86 13.66 15.59
CA PRO A 267 -12.22 12.98 16.82
C PRO A 267 -11.07 12.85 17.82
N GLY A 268 -9.83 12.68 17.32
CA GLY A 268 -8.63 12.65 18.16
C GLY A 268 -8.40 14.01 18.84
N ILE A 269 -8.45 15.09 18.06
CA ILE A 269 -8.26 16.46 18.57
C ILE A 269 -9.32 16.78 19.64
N ILE A 270 -10.60 16.53 19.37
CA ILE A 270 -11.69 16.70 20.35
C ILE A 270 -11.45 15.83 21.59
N GLY A 271 -10.99 14.59 21.37
CA GLY A 271 -10.66 13.66 22.45
C GLY A 271 -9.63 14.17 23.44
N LEU A 272 -8.63 14.95 23.01
CA LEU A 272 -7.64 15.56 23.92
C LEU A 272 -8.29 16.44 25.01
N PHE A 273 -9.44 17.04 24.70
CA PHE A 273 -10.17 17.90 25.63
C PHE A 273 -11.30 17.16 26.36
N SER A 274 -11.66 15.95 25.92
CA SER A 274 -12.76 15.19 26.52
C SER A 274 -12.37 14.54 27.86
N PRO A 275 -13.22 14.68 28.91
CA PRO A 275 -13.03 13.97 30.18
C PRO A 275 -12.97 12.44 30.01
N ALA A 276 -13.67 11.88 29.02
CA ALA A 276 -13.71 10.44 28.78
C ALA A 276 -12.33 9.88 28.40
N ILE A 277 -11.55 10.65 27.63
CA ILE A 277 -10.20 10.28 27.20
C ILE A 277 -9.17 10.62 28.26
N ARG A 278 -9.29 11.79 28.93
CA ARG A 278 -8.35 12.20 29.99
C ARG A 278 -8.31 11.22 31.16
N LYS A 279 -9.43 10.58 31.50
CA LYS A 279 -9.49 9.48 32.50
C LYS A 279 -8.70 8.24 32.08
N ASN A 280 -8.45 8.07 30.77
CA ASN A 280 -7.62 7.01 30.23
C ASN A 280 -6.23 7.56 29.89
N HIS A 281 -5.39 7.69 30.93
CA HIS A 281 -4.06 8.31 30.83
C HIS A 281 -3.21 7.76 29.69
N LEU A 282 -3.22 6.44 29.46
CA LEU A 282 -2.42 5.83 28.40
C LEU A 282 -2.90 6.24 27.01
N LEU A 283 -4.20 6.17 26.73
CA LEU A 283 -4.75 6.59 25.44
C LEU A 283 -4.53 8.08 25.19
N HIS A 284 -4.76 8.92 26.21
CA HIS A 284 -4.54 10.35 26.12
C HIS A 284 -3.06 10.68 25.81
N TYR A 285 -2.14 10.05 26.53
CA TYR A 285 -0.70 10.20 26.30
C TYR A 285 -0.28 9.77 24.89
N LEU A 286 -0.72 8.59 24.43
CA LEU A 286 -0.38 8.10 23.08
C LEU A 286 -0.95 9.01 21.99
N LEU A 287 -2.15 9.56 22.20
CA LEU A 287 -2.76 10.50 21.27
C LEU A 287 -1.96 11.81 21.18
N GLN A 288 -1.55 12.38 22.32
CA GLN A 288 -0.68 13.56 22.34
C GLN A 288 0.67 13.27 21.67
N LEU A 289 1.31 12.16 22.05
CA LEU A 289 2.62 11.76 21.54
C LEU A 289 2.59 11.55 20.01
N THR A 290 1.63 10.77 19.50
CA THR A 290 1.47 10.56 18.05
C THR A 290 1.28 11.87 17.30
N ILE A 291 0.46 12.79 17.81
CA ILE A 291 0.19 14.08 17.16
C ILE A 291 1.45 14.94 17.14
N VAL A 292 2.13 15.13 18.29
CA VAL A 292 3.35 15.93 18.38
C VAL A 292 4.45 15.38 17.48
N VAL A 293 4.69 14.07 17.52
CA VAL A 293 5.69 13.42 16.66
C VAL A 293 5.32 13.59 15.18
N SER A 294 4.05 13.42 14.82
CA SER A 294 3.60 13.59 13.43
C SER A 294 3.76 15.03 12.94
N LEU A 295 3.54 16.02 13.79
CA LEU A 295 3.80 17.44 13.47
C LEU A 295 5.28 17.71 13.23
N LEU A 296 6.17 17.20 14.10
CA LEU A 296 7.62 17.33 13.93
C LEU A 296 8.10 16.65 12.63
N VAL A 297 7.63 15.44 12.35
CA VAL A 297 7.93 14.72 11.12
C VAL A 297 7.37 15.43 9.88
N THR A 298 6.21 16.09 10.00
CA THR A 298 5.65 16.94 8.94
C THR A 298 6.52 18.15 8.68
N LEU A 299 7.05 18.79 9.71
CA LEU A 299 7.99 19.90 9.55
C LEU A 299 9.27 19.44 8.82
N ILE A 300 9.84 18.30 9.21
CA ILE A 300 10.98 17.69 8.51
C ILE A 300 10.63 17.43 7.04
N HIS A 301 9.44 16.90 6.76
CA HIS A 301 8.99 16.67 5.40
C HIS A 301 8.83 17.97 4.59
N ILE A 302 8.28 19.04 5.17
CA ILE A 302 8.17 20.34 4.50
C ILE A 302 9.57 20.88 4.17
N LEU A 303 10.49 20.84 5.12
CA LEU A 303 11.85 21.34 4.92
C LEU A 303 12.63 20.52 3.87
N PHE A 304 12.55 19.19 3.94
CA PHE A 304 13.43 18.29 3.18
C PHE A 304 12.75 17.48 2.06
N ALA A 305 11.45 17.66 1.79
CA ALA A 305 10.80 17.13 0.59
C ALA A 305 10.18 18.23 -0.27
N VAL A 306 9.76 19.35 0.33
CA VAL A 306 9.15 20.47 -0.40
C VAL A 306 10.17 21.57 -0.68
N ALA A 307 10.83 22.11 0.36
CA ALA A 307 11.76 23.23 0.19
C ALA A 307 13.12 22.79 -0.38
N ILE A 308 13.73 21.75 0.20
CA ILE A 308 14.96 21.12 -0.28
C ILE A 308 14.58 19.69 -0.63
N PRO A 309 14.39 19.29 -1.90
CA PRO A 309 13.89 17.96 -2.27
C PRO A 309 14.94 16.87 -2.02
N ALA A 310 15.25 16.61 -0.75
CA ALA A 310 16.20 15.61 -0.31
C ALA A 310 15.61 14.23 -0.61
N TYR A 311 16.30 13.52 -1.50
CA TYR A 311 15.84 12.26 -2.05
C TYR A 311 15.47 11.22 -0.97
N PRO A 312 16.27 10.99 0.11
CA PRO A 312 15.89 10.08 1.18
C PRO A 312 14.55 10.42 1.85
N VAL A 313 14.24 11.71 2.02
CA VAL A 313 13.04 12.16 2.73
C VAL A 313 11.80 12.00 1.84
N VAL A 314 11.92 12.31 0.55
CA VAL A 314 10.88 12.03 -0.45
C VAL A 314 10.58 10.54 -0.49
N LEU A 315 11.62 9.70 -0.57
CA LEU A 315 11.48 8.24 -0.66
C LEU A 315 10.89 7.62 0.62
N ALA A 316 11.27 8.15 1.79
CA ALA A 316 10.75 7.69 3.07
C ALA A 316 9.25 7.97 3.25
N GLN A 317 8.66 8.89 2.47
CA GLN A 317 7.23 9.22 2.50
C GLN A 317 6.74 9.52 3.91
N LEU A 318 7.48 10.40 4.60
CA LEU A 318 7.32 10.68 6.02
C LEU A 318 5.88 11.04 6.45
N MET A 319 5.07 11.61 5.54
CA MET A 319 3.66 11.92 5.81
C MET A 319 2.80 10.69 6.15
N ARG A 320 3.26 9.46 5.84
CA ARG A 320 2.59 8.22 6.29
C ARG A 320 2.61 8.04 7.81
N ILE A 321 3.41 8.83 8.55
CA ILE A 321 3.36 8.92 10.02
C ILE A 321 1.95 9.21 10.55
N TRP A 322 1.12 9.93 9.79
CA TRP A 322 -0.23 10.31 10.20
C TRP A 322 -1.22 9.15 10.24
N TRP A 323 -0.84 7.98 9.74
CA TRP A 323 -1.64 6.76 9.88
C TRP A 323 -1.93 6.42 11.36
N TYR A 324 -0.95 6.63 12.24
CA TYR A 324 -1.05 6.34 13.67
C TYR A 324 -2.01 7.26 14.44
N PRO A 325 -1.90 8.60 14.37
CA PRO A 325 -2.90 9.48 14.95
C PRO A 325 -4.27 9.31 14.28
N GLY A 326 -4.34 8.94 12.99
CA GLY A 326 -5.59 8.57 12.32
C GLY A 326 -6.29 7.36 12.97
N LEU A 327 -5.55 6.27 13.23
CA LEU A 327 -6.08 5.12 13.96
C LEU A 327 -6.53 5.47 15.38
N LEU A 328 -5.71 6.23 16.12
CA LEU A 328 -6.06 6.64 17.48
C LEU A 328 -7.25 7.61 17.48
N SER A 329 -7.44 8.40 16.44
CA SER A 329 -8.61 9.26 16.27
C SER A 329 -9.88 8.44 16.08
N LEU A 330 -9.86 7.39 15.26
CA LEU A 330 -11.01 6.48 15.14
C LEU A 330 -11.29 5.69 16.43
N LEU A 331 -10.25 5.25 17.15
CA LEU A 331 -10.41 4.61 18.45
C LEU A 331 -11.02 5.60 19.47
N THR A 332 -10.56 6.86 19.44
CA THR A 332 -11.10 7.94 20.26
C THR A 332 -12.56 8.19 19.94
N PHE A 333 -12.93 8.24 18.66
CA PHE A 333 -14.33 8.34 18.24
C PHE A 333 -15.17 7.19 18.82
N ALA A 334 -14.65 5.97 18.79
CA ALA A 334 -15.34 4.82 19.38
C ALA A 334 -15.49 4.94 20.92
N VAL A 335 -14.49 5.49 21.62
CA VAL A 335 -14.59 5.77 23.07
C VAL A 335 -15.65 6.83 23.35
N LEU A 336 -15.62 7.95 22.62
CA LEU A 336 -16.57 9.06 22.78
C LEU A 336 -18.00 8.60 22.50
N ALA A 337 -18.23 7.90 21.39
CA ALA A 337 -19.53 7.32 21.07
C ALA A 337 -20.00 6.35 22.16
N ASN A 338 -19.13 5.46 22.65
CA ASN A 338 -19.50 4.57 23.75
C ASN A 338 -19.79 5.30 25.08
N TYR A 339 -19.12 6.43 25.34
CA TYR A 339 -19.31 7.24 26.53
C TYR A 339 -20.62 8.05 26.49
N TYR A 340 -20.92 8.69 25.36
CA TYR A 340 -22.09 9.57 25.22
C TYR A 340 -23.38 8.83 24.84
N LEU A 341 -23.30 7.71 24.12
CA LEU A 341 -24.47 6.87 23.85
C LEU A 341 -24.84 6.10 25.13
N ARG A 342 -25.78 6.63 25.92
CA ARG A 342 -26.09 6.10 27.26
C ARG A 342 -26.71 4.70 27.24
N SER A 343 -27.52 4.37 26.23
CA SER A 343 -28.25 3.09 26.19
C SER A 343 -27.59 2.06 25.27
N LYS A 344 -27.67 0.77 25.64
CA LYS A 344 -27.21 -0.35 24.80
C LYS A 344 -27.92 -0.38 23.44
N ARG A 345 -29.21 -0.02 23.41
CA ARG A 345 -30.01 0.05 22.17
C ARG A 345 -29.46 1.09 21.20
N LEU A 346 -29.18 2.30 21.67
CA LEU A 346 -28.60 3.37 20.83
C LEU A 346 -27.22 2.98 20.30
N LYS A 347 -26.39 2.31 21.10
CA LYS A 347 -25.09 1.79 20.62
C LYS A 347 -25.25 0.79 19.48
N ILE A 348 -26.20 -0.13 19.60
CA ILE A 348 -26.48 -1.13 18.55
C ILE A 348 -27.02 -0.47 17.29
N LEU A 349 -27.97 0.46 17.43
CA LEU A 349 -28.53 1.21 16.28
C LEU A 349 -27.45 2.03 15.58
N PHE A 350 -26.58 2.71 16.34
CA PHE A 350 -25.48 3.47 15.78
C PHE A 350 -24.47 2.56 15.06
N LEU A 351 -24.14 1.41 15.63
CA LEU A 351 -23.28 0.41 14.98
C LEU A 351 -23.91 -0.11 13.67
N GLY A 352 -25.20 -0.43 13.70
CA GLY A 352 -25.96 -0.87 12.54
C GLY A 352 -26.00 0.18 11.43
N PHE A 353 -26.27 1.44 11.80
CA PHE A 353 -26.22 2.58 10.88
C PHE A 353 -24.85 2.70 10.21
N LEU A 354 -23.77 2.65 10.99
CA LEU A 354 -22.41 2.72 10.45
C LEU A 354 -22.11 1.56 9.49
N LEU A 355 -22.51 0.33 9.81
CA LEU A 355 -22.31 -0.80 8.92
C LEU A 355 -23.07 -0.62 7.60
N VAL A 356 -24.33 -0.18 7.65
CA VAL A 356 -25.16 0.06 6.45
C VAL A 356 -24.59 1.21 5.62
N SER A 357 -24.21 2.33 6.23
CA SER A 357 -23.56 3.44 5.52
C SER A 357 -22.25 3.02 4.87
N GLY A 358 -21.46 2.19 5.56
CA GLY A 358 -20.23 1.63 5.01
C GLY A 358 -20.51 0.74 3.79
N LEU A 359 -21.53 -0.12 3.83
CA LEU A 359 -21.94 -0.95 2.67
C LEU A 359 -22.38 -0.08 1.49
N GLY A 360 -23.19 0.97 1.74
CA GLY A 360 -23.62 1.91 0.72
C GLY A 360 -22.44 2.63 0.05
N TYR A 361 -21.46 3.09 0.85
CA TYR A 361 -20.24 3.69 0.34
C TYR A 361 -19.42 2.70 -0.51
N GLN A 362 -19.30 1.43 -0.10
CA GLN A 362 -18.59 0.42 -0.89
C GLN A 362 -19.30 0.09 -2.19
N HIS A 363 -20.64 0.00 -2.19
CA HIS A 363 -21.39 -0.20 -3.42
C HIS A 363 -21.11 0.92 -4.44
N TYR A 364 -21.10 2.17 -3.97
CA TYR A 364 -20.72 3.32 -4.78
C TYR A 364 -19.28 3.22 -5.31
N GLN A 365 -18.31 2.86 -4.44
CA GLN A 365 -16.91 2.69 -4.85
C GLN A 365 -16.74 1.55 -5.88
N LYS A 366 -17.44 0.43 -5.71
CA LYS A 366 -17.37 -0.71 -6.64
C LYS A 366 -17.83 -0.33 -8.04
N GLN A 367 -18.86 0.51 -8.17
CA GLN A 367 -19.32 1.01 -9.46
C GLN A 367 -18.25 1.88 -10.16
N LEU A 368 -17.46 2.64 -9.40
CA LEU A 368 -16.40 3.50 -9.95
C LEU A 368 -15.16 2.72 -10.42
N PHE A 369 -14.90 1.55 -9.84
CA PHE A 369 -13.66 0.79 -10.07
C PHE A 369 -13.86 -0.58 -10.72
N GLN A 370 -15.04 -0.84 -11.31
CA GLN A 370 -15.29 -2.09 -12.00
C GLN A 370 -14.40 -2.19 -13.25
N ILE A 371 -13.55 -3.22 -13.30
CA ILE A 371 -12.76 -3.53 -14.49
C ILE A 371 -13.72 -3.95 -15.60
N ASP A 372 -13.51 -3.39 -16.78
CA ASP A 372 -14.28 -3.74 -17.98
C ASP A 372 -14.15 -5.25 -18.27
N PRO A 373 -15.25 -6.03 -18.31
CA PRO A 373 -15.19 -7.44 -18.65
C PRO A 373 -14.56 -7.71 -20.02
N ASN A 374 -14.77 -6.83 -21.00
CA ASN A 374 -14.15 -6.95 -22.33
C ASN A 374 -12.63 -6.79 -22.25
N TRP A 375 -12.12 -6.03 -21.28
CA TRP A 375 -10.69 -5.87 -21.07
C TRP A 375 -10.07 -7.12 -20.44
N LEU A 376 -10.79 -7.78 -19.53
CA LEU A 376 -10.38 -9.06 -18.96
C LEU A 376 -10.37 -10.18 -20.00
N GLU A 377 -11.35 -10.17 -20.91
CA GLU A 377 -11.45 -11.14 -22.00
C GLU A 377 -10.25 -11.05 -22.96
N VAL A 378 -9.85 -9.84 -23.37
CA VAL A 378 -8.66 -9.65 -24.23
C VAL A 378 -7.38 -10.12 -23.53
N GLN A 379 -7.28 -9.93 -22.21
CA GLN A 379 -6.15 -10.44 -21.43
C GLN A 379 -6.13 -11.97 -21.41
N ALA A 380 -7.28 -12.61 -21.19
CA ALA A 380 -7.40 -14.06 -21.23
C ALA A 380 -7.04 -14.62 -22.61
N TRP A 381 -7.54 -14.00 -23.68
CA TRP A 381 -7.17 -14.34 -25.05
C TRP A 381 -5.66 -14.24 -25.28
N ALA A 382 -5.04 -13.12 -24.88
CA ALA A 382 -3.61 -12.94 -25.05
C ALA A 382 -2.80 -14.02 -24.30
N LYS A 383 -3.24 -14.40 -23.11
CA LYS A 383 -2.60 -15.47 -22.31
C LYS A 383 -2.67 -16.84 -22.99
N GLU A 384 -3.78 -17.16 -23.63
CA GLU A 384 -4.05 -18.49 -24.22
C GLU A 384 -3.45 -18.64 -25.62
N TYR A 385 -3.61 -17.61 -26.47
CA TYR A 385 -3.36 -17.69 -27.91
C TYR A 385 -2.03 -17.09 -28.38
N THR A 386 -1.24 -16.46 -27.50
CA THR A 386 0.08 -15.92 -27.88
C THR A 386 1.23 -16.64 -27.16
N ASP A 387 2.45 -16.54 -27.67
CA ASP A 387 3.64 -17.04 -26.96
C ASP A 387 3.98 -16.17 -25.76
N ILE A 388 4.58 -16.77 -24.72
CA ILE A 388 4.93 -16.11 -23.45
C ILE A 388 5.88 -14.91 -23.62
N ASN A 389 6.68 -14.91 -24.69
CA ASN A 389 7.65 -13.86 -24.97
C ASN A 389 7.05 -12.68 -25.75
N CYS A 390 5.80 -12.77 -26.20
CA CYS A 390 5.18 -11.70 -26.97
C CYS A 390 5.06 -10.41 -26.14
N VAL A 391 5.25 -9.29 -26.83
CA VAL A 391 5.15 -7.93 -26.27
C VAL A 391 3.91 -7.23 -26.83
N PHE A 392 3.14 -6.60 -25.94
CA PHE A 392 1.93 -5.88 -26.33
C PHE A 392 2.09 -4.37 -26.18
N LEU A 393 1.64 -3.65 -27.21
CA LEU A 393 1.33 -2.22 -27.12
C LEU A 393 -0.12 -2.06 -26.65
N VAL A 394 -0.29 -1.51 -25.47
CA VAL A 394 -1.59 -1.24 -24.82
C VAL A 394 -1.74 0.25 -24.57
N SER A 395 -2.97 0.71 -24.29
CA SER A 395 -3.17 2.09 -23.85
C SER A 395 -2.30 2.38 -22.61
N PHE A 396 -1.62 3.53 -22.60
CA PHE A 396 -0.66 3.86 -21.54
C PHE A 396 -1.33 3.99 -20.16
N ASP A 397 -2.61 4.35 -20.12
CA ASP A 397 -3.41 4.42 -18.89
C ASP A 397 -4.19 3.13 -18.59
N SER A 398 -3.99 2.07 -19.38
CA SER A 398 -4.62 0.78 -19.10
C SER A 398 -4.03 0.16 -17.82
N ASN A 399 -4.87 -0.51 -17.03
CA ASN A 399 -4.43 -1.21 -15.83
C ASN A 399 -4.57 -2.72 -16.02
N GLY A 400 -3.62 -3.46 -15.45
CA GLY A 400 -3.77 -4.90 -15.23
C GLY A 400 -3.40 -5.82 -16.39
N PHE A 401 -3.20 -5.29 -17.61
CA PHE A 401 -2.96 -6.15 -18.79
C PHE A 401 -1.81 -7.13 -18.58
N ARG A 402 -0.64 -6.63 -18.19
CA ARG A 402 0.56 -7.43 -17.86
C ARG A 402 0.25 -8.55 -16.85
N VAL A 403 -0.64 -8.28 -15.90
CA VAL A 403 -1.00 -9.24 -14.85
C VAL A 403 -1.92 -10.34 -15.38
N GLY A 404 -2.99 -10.00 -16.10
CA GLY A 404 -3.96 -10.97 -16.61
C GLY A 404 -3.46 -11.73 -17.83
N SER A 405 -2.82 -11.04 -18.78
CA SER A 405 -2.29 -11.68 -19.99
C SER A 405 -1.03 -12.51 -19.70
N GLN A 406 -0.31 -12.19 -18.61
CA GLN A 406 1.02 -12.75 -18.36
C GLN A 406 1.96 -12.55 -19.55
N ARG A 407 1.84 -11.41 -20.24
CA ARG A 407 2.70 -10.97 -21.33
C ARG A 407 3.42 -9.68 -20.97
N SER A 408 4.54 -9.44 -21.63
CA SER A 408 5.26 -8.18 -21.49
C SER A 408 4.48 -7.06 -22.16
N ILE A 409 4.58 -5.85 -21.64
CA ILE A 409 4.03 -4.66 -22.30
C ILE A 409 5.11 -3.60 -22.49
N VAL A 410 4.90 -2.72 -23.48
CA VAL A 410 5.86 -1.64 -23.79
C VAL A 410 6.02 -0.68 -22.60
N GLY A 411 4.90 -0.32 -21.97
CA GLY A 411 4.87 0.53 -20.79
C GLY A 411 3.45 0.79 -20.28
N ASP A 412 3.35 1.10 -18.99
CA ASP A 412 2.14 1.48 -18.29
C ASP A 412 2.44 2.74 -17.45
N ARG A 413 1.44 3.60 -17.27
CA ARG A 413 1.51 4.73 -16.34
C ARG A 413 1.95 4.29 -14.95
N LYS A 414 1.48 3.14 -14.46
CA LYS A 414 1.79 2.65 -13.12
C LYS A 414 3.29 2.37 -12.93
N ASP A 415 4.00 1.96 -13.98
CA ASP A 415 5.45 1.70 -13.98
C ASP A 415 6.26 2.89 -13.45
N GLY A 416 5.80 4.13 -13.69
CA GLY A 416 6.45 5.35 -13.24
C GLY A 416 6.55 5.51 -11.72
N THR A 417 5.84 4.69 -10.92
CA THR A 417 6.07 4.62 -9.47
C THR A 417 7.53 4.25 -9.16
N LEU A 418 8.15 3.40 -9.99
CA LEU A 418 9.53 2.94 -9.79
C LEU A 418 10.57 4.03 -10.11
N GLY A 419 10.17 5.10 -10.79
CA GLY A 419 11.00 6.29 -11.00
C GLY A 419 11.41 6.95 -9.67
N ALA A 420 10.72 6.64 -8.57
CA ALA A 420 11.11 7.04 -7.23
C ALA A 420 12.46 6.47 -6.78
N TYR A 421 12.97 5.42 -7.41
CA TYR A 421 14.18 4.70 -6.98
C TYR A 421 15.38 4.92 -7.91
N SER A 422 15.16 5.51 -9.09
CA SER A 422 16.19 5.69 -10.11
C SER A 422 15.82 6.82 -11.07
N LEU A 423 16.70 7.83 -11.16
CA LEU A 423 16.58 8.89 -12.16
C LEU A 423 16.60 8.33 -13.60
N ILE A 424 17.48 7.36 -13.87
CA ILE A 424 17.59 6.74 -15.19
C ILE A 424 16.26 6.09 -15.58
N TYR A 425 15.66 5.34 -14.64
CA TYR A 425 14.34 4.74 -14.86
C TYR A 425 13.25 5.81 -15.04
N ALA A 426 13.27 6.86 -14.22
CA ALA A 426 12.30 7.95 -14.27
C ALA A 426 12.31 8.65 -15.65
N LYS A 427 13.50 8.93 -16.20
CA LYS A 427 13.68 9.51 -17.54
C LYS A 427 13.15 8.58 -18.63
N ALA A 428 13.58 7.32 -18.63
CA ALA A 428 13.13 6.32 -19.60
C ALA A 428 11.60 6.13 -19.56
N TRP A 429 10.99 6.13 -18.37
CA TRP A 429 9.54 6.09 -18.24
C TRP A 429 8.86 7.36 -18.75
N GLN A 430 9.42 8.54 -18.49
CA GLN A 430 8.87 9.82 -18.95
C GLN A 430 8.94 9.94 -20.49
N GLU A 431 10.03 9.49 -21.11
CA GLU A 431 10.16 9.40 -22.58
C GLU A 431 9.09 8.49 -23.17
N LYS A 432 8.94 7.27 -22.63
CA LYS A 432 7.88 6.34 -23.01
C LYS A 432 6.49 6.96 -22.84
N LYS A 433 6.22 7.63 -21.71
CA LYS A 433 4.95 8.32 -21.48
C LYS A 433 4.67 9.34 -22.58
N ASN A 434 5.63 10.20 -22.88
CA ASN A 434 5.47 11.24 -23.90
C ASN A 434 5.19 10.62 -25.27
N ARG A 435 5.83 9.50 -25.57
CA ARG A 435 5.66 8.78 -26.84
C ARG A 435 4.36 7.98 -26.93
N LEU A 436 3.82 7.49 -25.80
CA LEU A 436 2.70 6.55 -25.77
C LEU A 436 1.36 7.14 -25.32
N VAL A 437 1.32 8.28 -24.62
CA VAL A 437 0.06 8.78 -24.01
C VAL A 437 -1.10 8.92 -25.00
N ASN A 438 -0.82 9.23 -26.27
CA ASN A 438 -1.81 9.42 -27.33
C ASN A 438 -1.64 8.49 -28.53
N TRP A 439 -0.90 7.37 -28.38
CA TRP A 439 -0.56 6.50 -29.52
C TRP A 439 -1.80 5.95 -30.24
N GLN A 440 -2.94 5.81 -29.54
CA GLN A 440 -4.18 5.32 -30.14
C GLN A 440 -4.71 6.21 -31.28
N ASN A 441 -4.30 7.50 -31.30
CA ASN A 441 -4.66 8.45 -32.34
C ASN A 441 -3.70 8.42 -33.53
N TYR A 442 -2.59 7.70 -33.44
CA TYR A 442 -1.57 7.66 -34.48
C TYR A 442 -2.10 7.01 -35.77
N SER A 443 -1.52 7.44 -36.89
CA SER A 443 -1.66 6.82 -38.21
C SER A 443 -0.94 5.47 -38.26
N ALA A 444 -1.19 4.70 -39.32
CA ALA A 444 -0.51 3.42 -39.51
C ALA A 444 1.02 3.57 -39.61
N LEU A 445 1.50 4.62 -40.30
CA LEU A 445 2.94 4.88 -40.44
C LEU A 445 3.59 5.20 -39.09
N GLU A 446 2.94 6.04 -38.28
CA GLU A 446 3.42 6.36 -36.93
C GLU A 446 3.43 5.11 -36.01
N ILE A 447 2.49 4.18 -36.19
CA ILE A 447 2.50 2.89 -35.47
C ILE A 447 3.65 1.99 -35.94
N VAL A 448 4.00 1.99 -37.23
CA VAL A 448 5.19 1.29 -37.74
C VAL A 448 6.46 1.86 -37.11
N ASP A 449 6.57 3.19 -36.99
CA ASP A 449 7.72 3.83 -36.34
C ASP A 449 7.79 3.49 -34.85
N LEU A 450 6.66 3.49 -34.14
CA LEU A 450 6.59 2.98 -32.77
C LEU A 450 7.01 1.51 -32.68
N ASN A 451 6.66 0.70 -33.67
CA ASN A 451 6.98 -0.72 -33.69
C ASN A 451 8.48 -0.96 -33.82
N ARG A 452 9.16 -0.16 -34.63
CA ARG A 452 10.63 -0.19 -34.74
C ARG A 452 11.31 0.22 -33.44
N GLU A 453 10.76 1.23 -32.76
CA GLU A 453 11.30 1.77 -31.50
C GLU A 453 11.13 0.76 -30.34
N PHE A 454 9.95 0.19 -30.17
CA PHE A 454 9.59 -0.60 -28.99
C PHE A 454 9.45 -2.11 -29.23
N GLN A 455 9.52 -2.56 -30.49
CA GLN A 455 9.51 -3.97 -30.88
C GLN A 455 8.35 -4.79 -30.28
N PHE A 456 7.14 -4.24 -30.32
CA PHE A 456 5.94 -4.97 -29.87
C PHE A 456 5.41 -5.92 -30.95
N ASP A 457 4.77 -7.01 -30.57
CA ASP A 457 4.25 -8.03 -31.51
C ASP A 457 2.76 -7.84 -31.80
N TYR A 458 2.04 -7.25 -30.84
CA TYR A 458 0.61 -7.01 -30.91
C TYR A 458 0.29 -5.60 -30.44
N LEU A 459 -0.75 -5.00 -30.99
CA LEU A 459 -1.32 -3.76 -30.47
C LEU A 459 -2.82 -3.91 -30.23
N ILE A 460 -3.32 -3.25 -29.18
CA ILE A 460 -4.73 -3.32 -28.77
C ILE A 460 -5.37 -1.95 -28.91
N THR A 461 -6.43 -1.86 -29.71
CA THR A 461 -7.18 -0.61 -29.90
C THR A 461 -8.64 -0.80 -29.47
N PRO A 462 -9.37 0.30 -29.21
CA PRO A 462 -10.83 0.25 -29.21
C PRO A 462 -11.35 -0.24 -30.56
N VAL A 463 -12.53 -0.88 -30.56
CA VAL A 463 -13.28 -1.18 -31.79
C VAL A 463 -13.59 0.12 -32.54
N GLY A 464 -13.50 0.07 -33.87
CA GLY A 464 -13.74 1.22 -34.75
C GLY A 464 -12.47 1.94 -35.23
N LYS A 465 -11.30 1.65 -34.65
CA LYS A 465 -10.03 2.12 -35.20
C LYS A 465 -9.62 1.24 -36.39
N THR A 466 -9.67 1.77 -37.61
CA THR A 466 -9.23 1.02 -38.79
C THR A 466 -7.71 1.17 -38.96
N LEU A 467 -7.01 0.04 -39.09
CA LEU A 467 -5.58 -0.02 -39.39
C LEU A 467 -5.34 -1.03 -40.51
N PRO A 468 -4.35 -0.81 -41.40
CA PRO A 468 -4.01 -1.73 -42.48
C PRO A 468 -3.18 -2.94 -41.97
N PHE A 469 -3.44 -3.38 -40.74
CA PHE A 469 -2.76 -4.50 -40.10
C PHE A 469 -3.73 -5.66 -39.95
N ARG A 470 -3.22 -6.90 -39.88
CA ARG A 470 -4.08 -8.08 -39.72
C ARG A 470 -4.70 -8.09 -38.33
N GLN A 471 -6.02 -7.96 -38.26
CA GLN A 471 -6.79 -8.20 -37.04
C GLN A 471 -6.80 -9.70 -36.71
N VAL A 472 -6.54 -10.05 -35.46
CA VAL A 472 -6.49 -11.44 -34.98
C VAL A 472 -7.48 -11.74 -33.86
N TYR A 473 -8.03 -10.71 -33.24
CA TYR A 473 -9.06 -10.85 -32.22
C TYR A 473 -9.92 -9.59 -32.13
N THR A 474 -11.19 -9.75 -31.78
CA THR A 474 -12.10 -8.65 -31.45
C THR A 474 -13.17 -9.12 -30.48
N ASN A 475 -13.58 -8.23 -29.59
CA ASN A 475 -14.81 -8.33 -28.82
C ASN A 475 -15.59 -7.02 -28.93
N ASN A 476 -16.59 -6.81 -28.09
CA ASN A 476 -17.49 -5.65 -28.18
C ASN A 476 -16.81 -4.28 -28.00
N LYS A 477 -15.61 -4.22 -27.43
CA LYS A 477 -14.92 -2.96 -27.13
C LYS A 477 -13.49 -2.86 -27.61
N TYR A 478 -12.81 -3.99 -27.76
CA TYR A 478 -11.40 -4.04 -28.11
C TYR A 478 -11.16 -4.94 -29.32
N GLN A 479 -10.10 -4.64 -30.03
CA GLN A 479 -9.58 -5.45 -31.12
C GLN A 479 -8.06 -5.49 -31.05
N VAL A 480 -7.50 -6.61 -31.50
CA VAL A 480 -6.06 -6.86 -31.48
C VAL A 480 -5.56 -7.05 -32.89
N PHE A 481 -4.50 -6.33 -33.23
CA PHE A 481 -3.79 -6.45 -34.51
C PHE A 481 -2.40 -7.05 -34.30
N LEU A 482 -1.93 -7.81 -35.29
CA LEU A 482 -0.50 -8.13 -35.40
C LEU A 482 0.26 -6.86 -35.74
N ALA A 483 1.38 -6.65 -35.07
CA ALA A 483 2.28 -5.56 -35.40
C ALA A 483 2.96 -5.78 -36.78
N PRO A 484 3.41 -4.71 -37.44
CA PRO A 484 4.02 -4.79 -38.77
C PRO A 484 5.25 -5.72 -38.85
N GLU A 485 6.14 -5.66 -37.85
CA GLU A 485 7.36 -6.47 -37.78
C GLU A 485 7.25 -7.57 -36.70
N ASN A 486 6.11 -8.28 -36.69
CA ASN A 486 5.82 -9.30 -35.67
C ASN A 486 6.82 -10.47 -35.70
N LYS A 487 7.46 -10.74 -34.56
CA LYS A 487 8.40 -11.86 -34.38
C LYS A 487 7.77 -13.03 -33.60
N CYS A 488 6.60 -12.81 -33.02
CA CYS A 488 5.91 -13.68 -32.09
C CYS A 488 4.62 -14.26 -32.70
N GLN A 489 4.78 -15.33 -33.49
CA GLN A 489 3.67 -16.21 -33.85
C GLN A 489 3.84 -17.55 -33.15
N LYS A 490 2.80 -17.99 -32.45
CA LYS A 490 2.69 -19.37 -31.99
C LYS A 490 2.59 -20.22 -33.26
N ARG A 491 3.59 -21.05 -33.56
CA ARG A 491 3.48 -22.05 -34.64
C ARG A 491 2.29 -22.93 -34.26
N SER A 492 1.24 -22.88 -35.08
CA SER A 492 0.05 -23.72 -34.96
C SER A 492 0.39 -25.19 -35.04
#